data_AF-A0AAW6RK92-F1
#
_entry.id   AF-A0AAW6RK92-F1
#
_cell.length_a   1.000
_cell.length_b   1.000
_cell.length_c   1.000
_cell.angle_alpha   90.00
_cell.angle_beta   90.00
_cell.angle_gamma   90.00
#
_symmetry.space_group_name_H-M   'P 1'
#
loop_
_entity.id
_entity.type
_entity.pdbx_description
1 polymer ?
#
loop_
_entity_poly.entity_id
_entity_poly.type
_entity_poly.pdbx_seq_one_letter_code
_entity_poly.pdbx_strand_id
1 'polypeptide(L)'
;MSYIQSAYINALLADAAYIDLPIGTIVQDQLKDKEGTLSRRMTLPLAKFIADNFEVINTRLAHDIPVLDSGFDAIVWKGRKGTPYEGKIFLSARGTESGTDMLIADVDLTINSLARSQAIDMINWWSRITTERGKPALQVEYKNRYVYDEHAGHDIFIGREFVLAPAVQGEGLISAEDLARGVQVNGHSLGGHLASAFARIFGRQTHIEHISTFNSAGFAPDGDAIFQQLQGLLPQEYGLPSFPDAQLQSNYFAGNGINVTTNSFYFNQVGRRISLFQEEGTGLTNHYMYRLTDMLALGNALEKLAPDLSIEALNQIVS
;
A
#
# COMPACT_ATOMS: atom_id res chain seq x y z
N MET A 1 -16.58 -2.32 -13.36
CA MET A 1 -16.71 -2.07 -11.91
C MET A 1 -17.05 -0.61 -11.74
N SER A 2 -18.08 -0.26 -10.96
CA SER A 2 -18.37 1.14 -10.64
C SER A 2 -17.27 1.73 -9.76
N TYR A 3 -17.30 3.04 -9.57
CA TYR A 3 -16.33 3.74 -8.71
C TYR A 3 -16.45 3.30 -7.25
N ILE A 4 -17.66 3.24 -6.68
CA ILE A 4 -17.85 2.85 -5.27
C ILE A 4 -17.54 1.37 -5.06
N GLN A 5 -17.94 0.49 -5.98
CA GLN A 5 -17.55 -0.92 -5.93
C GLN A 5 -16.02 -1.08 -5.93
N SER A 6 -15.30 -0.35 -6.79
CA SER A 6 -13.83 -0.39 -6.81
C SER A 6 -13.23 0.09 -5.48
N ALA A 7 -13.74 1.19 -4.93
CA ALA A 7 -13.33 1.71 -3.63
C ALA A 7 -13.57 0.69 -2.51
N TYR A 8 -14.75 0.07 -2.48
CA TYR A 8 -15.14 -0.94 -1.50
C TYR A 8 -14.23 -2.17 -1.53
N ILE A 9 -13.94 -2.72 -2.71
CA ILE A 9 -13.06 -3.89 -2.85
C ILE A 9 -11.64 -3.56 -2.39
N ASN A 10 -11.10 -2.41 -2.79
CA ASN A 10 -9.79 -1.97 -2.32
C ASN A 10 -9.78 -1.74 -0.80
N ALA A 11 -10.88 -1.26 -0.22
CA ALA A 11 -11.01 -1.07 1.23
C ALA A 11 -10.96 -2.41 1.98
N LEU A 12 -11.69 -3.42 1.50
CA LEU A 12 -11.68 -4.76 2.08
C LEU A 12 -10.29 -5.41 2.01
N LEU A 13 -9.60 -5.32 0.87
CA LEU A 13 -8.28 -5.92 0.71
C LEU A 13 -7.21 -5.17 1.53
N ALA A 14 -7.31 -3.85 1.64
CA ALA A 14 -6.43 -3.06 2.51
C ALA A 14 -6.61 -3.43 3.99
N ASP A 15 -7.84 -3.69 4.44
CA ASP A 15 -8.10 -4.15 5.81
C ASP A 15 -7.64 -5.60 6.04
N ALA A 16 -7.87 -6.48 5.06
CA ALA A 16 -7.44 -7.88 5.10
C ALA A 16 -5.91 -8.03 5.19
N ALA A 17 -5.16 -7.07 4.65
CA ALA A 17 -3.69 -7.10 4.65
C ALA A 17 -3.07 -6.98 6.05
N TYR A 18 -3.83 -6.59 7.07
CA TYR A 18 -3.38 -6.53 8.47
C TYR A 18 -3.39 -7.89 9.19
N ILE A 19 -3.62 -8.99 8.46
CA ILE A 19 -3.50 -10.36 8.95
C ILE A 19 -2.52 -11.12 8.08
N ASP A 20 -1.70 -11.94 8.70
CA ASP A 20 -0.73 -12.78 7.99
C ASP A 20 -1.47 -13.95 7.32
N LEU A 21 -1.53 -13.92 5.99
CA LEU A 21 -2.20 -14.95 5.20
C LEU A 21 -1.17 -15.83 4.48
N PRO A 22 -1.31 -17.17 4.52
CA PRO A 22 -0.51 -18.04 3.69
C PRO A 22 -0.75 -17.80 2.20
N ILE A 23 0.28 -18.07 1.41
CA ILE A 23 0.24 -18.06 -0.05
C ILE A 23 -0.72 -19.14 -0.56
N GLY A 24 -1.50 -18.78 -1.57
CA GLY A 24 -2.43 -19.65 -2.28
C GLY A 24 -3.90 -19.33 -1.99
N THR A 25 -4.75 -20.35 -2.19
CA THR A 25 -6.19 -20.25 -1.93
C THR A 25 -6.45 -20.17 -0.43
N ILE A 26 -7.35 -19.28 -0.04
CA ILE A 26 -7.77 -19.11 1.35
C ILE A 26 -8.69 -20.29 1.74
N VAL A 27 -8.27 -21.08 2.72
CA VAL A 27 -8.99 -22.28 3.19
C VAL A 27 -9.87 -21.97 4.41
N GLN A 28 -10.76 -22.91 4.74
CA GLN A 28 -11.74 -22.75 5.84
C GLN A 28 -11.11 -22.37 7.18
N ASP A 29 -9.89 -22.83 7.48
CA ASP A 29 -9.21 -22.50 8.73
C ASP A 29 -8.84 -21.02 8.84
N GLN A 30 -8.59 -20.34 7.72
CA GLN A 30 -8.33 -18.89 7.65
C GLN A 30 -9.61 -18.04 7.77
N LEU A 31 -10.78 -18.69 7.82
CA LEU A 31 -12.09 -18.05 7.99
C LEU A 31 -12.67 -18.21 9.41
N LYS A 32 -12.04 -19.04 10.26
CA LYS A 32 -12.50 -19.30 11.62
C LYS A 32 -12.04 -18.20 12.56
N ASP A 33 -12.86 -17.81 13.53
CA ASP A 33 -12.48 -16.81 14.54
C ASP A 33 -11.34 -17.32 15.45
N LYS A 34 -10.11 -17.08 14.99
CA LYS A 34 -8.84 -17.42 15.65
C LYS A 34 -7.82 -16.33 15.36
N GLU A 35 -6.77 -16.23 16.17
CA GLU A 35 -5.63 -15.35 15.86
C GLU A 35 -5.03 -15.70 14.48
N GLY A 36 -4.65 -14.67 13.70
CA GLY A 36 -4.11 -14.87 12.34
C GLY A 36 -5.15 -15.23 11.28
N THR A 37 -6.42 -14.85 11.44
CA THR A 37 -7.50 -15.15 10.48
C THR A 37 -8.25 -13.91 10.01
N LEU A 38 -8.87 -13.98 8.83
CA LEU A 38 -9.66 -12.87 8.27
C LEU A 38 -10.82 -12.46 9.19
N SER A 39 -11.42 -13.41 9.90
CA SER A 39 -12.54 -13.16 10.82
C SER A 39 -12.22 -12.23 11.99
N ARG A 40 -10.94 -11.95 12.26
CA ARG A 40 -10.54 -10.94 13.25
C ARG A 40 -10.59 -9.51 12.76
N ARG A 41 -10.59 -9.31 11.44
CA ARG A 41 -10.72 -7.99 10.80
C ARG A 41 -12.13 -7.73 10.30
N MET A 42 -12.77 -8.76 9.79
CA MET A 42 -14.05 -8.64 9.10
C MET A 42 -15.02 -9.77 9.46
N THR A 43 -16.29 -9.56 9.16
CA THR A 43 -17.33 -10.57 9.39
C THR A 43 -17.09 -11.81 8.52
N LEU A 44 -17.60 -12.97 8.95
CA LEU A 44 -17.48 -14.23 8.21
C LEU A 44 -17.97 -14.14 6.74
N PRO A 45 -19.10 -13.46 6.42
CA PRO A 45 -19.50 -13.25 5.04
C PRO A 45 -18.47 -12.50 4.19
N LEU A 46 -17.80 -11.48 4.75
CA LEU A 46 -16.75 -10.74 4.06
C LEU A 46 -15.49 -11.57 3.89
N ALA A 47 -15.08 -12.31 4.92
CA ALA A 47 -13.95 -13.23 4.83
C ALA A 47 -14.19 -14.30 3.74
N LYS A 48 -15.40 -14.85 3.68
CA LYS A 48 -15.82 -15.79 2.63
C LYS A 48 -15.84 -15.13 1.26
N PHE A 49 -16.32 -13.89 1.15
CA PHE A 49 -16.26 -13.14 -0.10
C PHE A 49 -14.82 -13.00 -0.61
N ILE A 50 -13.85 -12.66 0.25
CA ILE A 50 -12.44 -12.59 -0.15
C ILE A 50 -11.94 -13.96 -0.61
N ALA A 51 -12.17 -15.02 0.17
CA ALA A 51 -11.73 -16.38 -0.18
C ALA A 51 -12.33 -16.94 -1.47
N ASP A 52 -13.60 -16.62 -1.74
CA ASP A 52 -14.30 -17.05 -2.95
C ASP A 52 -13.79 -16.28 -4.20
N ASN A 53 -13.27 -15.05 -4.04
CA ASN A 53 -12.92 -14.17 -5.15
C ASN A 53 -11.41 -14.01 -5.40
N PHE A 54 -10.56 -14.20 -4.39
CA PHE A 54 -9.13 -13.89 -4.46
C PHE A 54 -8.26 -15.04 -3.92
N GLU A 55 -7.03 -15.08 -4.39
CA GLU A 55 -5.95 -15.89 -3.85
C GLU A 55 -4.73 -15.03 -3.55
N VAL A 56 -3.91 -15.47 -2.61
CA VAL A 56 -2.67 -14.77 -2.22
C VAL A 56 -1.53 -15.28 -3.10
N ILE A 57 -0.91 -14.41 -3.88
CA ILE A 57 0.24 -14.76 -4.74
C ILE A 57 1.54 -14.75 -3.94
N ASN A 58 1.71 -13.73 -3.11
CA ASN A 58 2.88 -13.59 -2.26
C ASN A 58 2.57 -12.66 -1.09
N THR A 59 3.29 -12.85 0.01
CA THR A 59 3.29 -11.92 1.14
C THR A 59 4.72 -11.50 1.45
N ARG A 60 4.89 -10.22 1.77
CA ARG A 60 6.06 -9.71 2.46
C ARG A 60 5.66 -9.47 3.90
N LEU A 61 6.24 -10.25 4.82
CA LEU A 61 6.04 -10.11 6.27
C LEU A 61 7.40 -9.88 6.93
N ALA A 62 7.60 -8.72 7.54
CA ALA A 62 8.88 -8.31 8.09
C ALA A 62 9.22 -8.98 9.43
N HIS A 63 8.24 -9.65 10.06
CA HIS A 63 8.38 -10.37 11.34
C HIS A 63 9.35 -11.55 11.36
N ASP A 64 9.86 -12.02 10.22
CA ASP A 64 10.74 -13.21 10.20
C ASP A 64 12.20 -12.93 10.62
N ILE A 65 12.64 -11.66 10.75
CA ILE A 65 14.02 -11.34 11.19
C ILE A 65 14.07 -10.12 12.14
N PRO A 66 14.15 -10.32 13.48
CA PRO A 66 14.05 -9.29 14.52
C PRO A 66 15.12 -8.17 14.53
N VAL A 67 16.15 -8.25 13.68
CA VAL A 67 17.29 -7.30 13.65
C VAL A 67 17.35 -6.51 12.34
N LEU A 68 16.51 -6.85 11.36
CA LEU A 68 16.49 -6.29 9.99
C LEU A 68 15.10 -5.82 9.55
N ASP A 69 14.15 -5.73 10.47
CA ASP A 69 12.76 -5.38 10.16
C ASP A 69 12.67 -3.95 9.59
N SER A 70 12.23 -3.86 8.34
CA SER A 70 12.05 -2.60 7.63
C SER A 70 10.76 -1.89 8.04
N GLY A 71 9.79 -2.59 8.60
CA GLY A 71 8.42 -2.13 8.83
C GLY A 71 7.56 -2.03 7.55
N PHE A 72 8.00 -2.63 6.44
CA PHE A 72 7.21 -2.77 5.21
C PHE A 72 6.63 -4.18 5.09
N ASP A 73 5.30 -4.25 5.10
CA ASP A 73 4.55 -5.46 4.83
C ASP A 73 3.63 -5.26 3.61
N ALA A 74 3.36 -6.33 2.88
CA ALA A 74 2.42 -6.29 1.78
C ALA A 74 1.84 -7.67 1.46
N ILE A 75 0.63 -7.66 0.90
CA ILE A 75 -0.01 -8.84 0.31
C ILE A 75 -0.30 -8.54 -1.17
N VAL A 76 0.07 -9.49 -2.03
CA VAL A 76 -0.37 -9.48 -3.43
C VAL A 76 -1.51 -10.47 -3.59
N TRP A 77 -2.65 -9.96 -4.08
CA TRP A 77 -3.83 -10.73 -4.38
C TRP A 77 -3.97 -10.90 -5.89
N LYS A 78 -4.50 -12.05 -6.31
CA LYS A 78 -4.97 -12.27 -7.66
C LYS A 78 -6.44 -12.67 -7.63
N GLY A 79 -7.25 -12.05 -8.47
CA GLY A 79 -8.64 -12.46 -8.62
C GLY A 79 -8.75 -13.84 -9.29
N ARG A 80 -9.55 -14.71 -8.70
CA ARG A 80 -9.68 -16.11 -9.11
C ARG A 80 -10.44 -16.26 -10.42
N LYS A 81 -10.14 -17.34 -11.14
CA LYS A 81 -10.83 -17.73 -12.37
C LYS A 81 -12.34 -17.87 -12.15
N GLY A 82 -13.13 -17.36 -13.09
CA GLY A 82 -14.60 -17.39 -13.04
C GLY A 82 -15.22 -16.34 -12.11
N THR A 83 -14.43 -15.39 -11.59
CA THR A 83 -14.93 -14.28 -10.77
C THR A 83 -14.90 -12.98 -11.57
N PRO A 84 -15.63 -11.93 -11.14
CA PRO A 84 -15.53 -10.60 -11.74
C PRO A 84 -14.12 -9.97 -11.68
N TYR A 85 -13.20 -10.57 -10.93
CA TYR A 85 -11.84 -10.07 -10.69
C TYR A 85 -10.78 -10.93 -11.39
N GLU A 86 -11.17 -11.94 -12.18
CA GLU A 86 -10.26 -12.91 -12.78
C GLU A 86 -8.98 -12.27 -13.37
N GLY A 87 -7.83 -12.70 -12.86
CA GLY A 87 -6.53 -12.26 -13.34
C GLY A 87 -6.11 -10.85 -12.91
N LYS A 88 -6.98 -10.05 -12.29
CA LYS A 88 -6.60 -8.72 -11.76
C LYS A 88 -5.69 -8.88 -10.56
N ILE A 89 -4.66 -8.03 -10.50
CA ILE A 89 -3.70 -7.98 -9.40
C ILE A 89 -4.03 -6.81 -8.48
N PHE A 90 -4.01 -7.08 -7.18
CA PHE A 90 -4.12 -6.07 -6.14
C PHE A 90 -2.89 -6.15 -5.24
N LEU A 91 -2.25 -5.01 -4.97
CA LEU A 91 -1.19 -4.90 -3.98
C LEU A 91 -1.73 -4.12 -2.79
N SER A 92 -1.80 -4.77 -1.63
CA SER A 92 -2.21 -4.15 -0.38
C SER A 92 -1.00 -3.96 0.51
N ALA A 93 -0.57 -2.70 0.66
CA ALA A 93 0.53 -2.34 1.53
C ALA A 93 0.03 -2.14 2.97
N ARG A 94 0.83 -2.65 3.92
CA ARG A 94 0.64 -2.52 5.37
C ARG A 94 1.91 -1.92 5.96
N GLY A 95 1.74 -0.93 6.82
CA GLY A 95 2.81 -0.46 7.70
C GLY A 95 2.69 -1.10 9.09
N THR A 96 3.75 -1.00 9.89
CA THR A 96 3.78 -1.54 11.26
C THR A 96 2.55 -1.14 12.07
N GLU A 97 1.84 -2.15 12.59
CA GLU A 97 0.69 -1.96 13.48
C GLU A 97 1.24 -1.74 14.89
N SER A 98 1.14 -0.52 15.36
CA SER A 98 1.52 -0.13 16.70
C SER A 98 0.38 0.70 17.25
N GLY A 99 0.09 0.50 18.54
CA GLY A 99 -1.11 0.99 19.21
C GLY A 99 -1.31 2.51 19.18
N THR A 100 -2.29 2.96 19.93
CA THR A 100 -2.76 4.37 19.97
C THR A 100 -1.67 5.43 20.09
N ASP A 101 -0.51 5.11 20.67
CA ASP A 101 0.63 6.03 20.79
C ASP A 101 1.38 6.31 19.48
N MET A 102 1.42 5.38 18.51
CA MET A 102 2.15 5.58 17.25
C MET A 102 1.40 6.45 16.22
N LEU A 103 0.13 6.77 16.47
CA LEU A 103 -0.74 7.46 15.50
C LEU A 103 -0.59 8.99 15.51
N ILE A 104 -0.07 9.61 16.58
CA ILE A 104 -0.10 11.08 16.75
C ILE A 104 1.30 11.72 16.73
N ALA A 105 2.29 11.15 17.42
CA ALA A 105 3.61 11.77 17.57
C ALA A 105 4.70 11.09 16.73
N ASP A 106 4.62 9.77 16.54
CA ASP A 106 5.69 9.00 15.91
C ASP A 106 5.62 8.97 14.38
N VAL A 107 4.46 9.19 13.74
CA VAL A 107 4.36 9.30 12.27
C VAL A 107 5.28 10.41 11.72
N ASP A 108 5.44 11.50 12.46
CA ASP A 108 6.27 12.65 12.08
C ASP A 108 7.78 12.35 12.17
N LEU A 109 8.19 11.47 13.10
CA LEU A 109 9.58 11.08 13.34
C LEU A 109 10.02 9.81 12.59
N THR A 110 9.08 8.91 12.29
CA THR A 110 9.34 7.59 11.69
C THR A 110 9.57 7.64 10.18
N ILE A 111 8.92 8.56 9.46
CA ILE A 111 8.92 8.59 7.99
C ILE A 111 10.30 8.91 7.39
N ASN A 112 11.22 9.58 8.09
CA ASN A 112 12.48 10.02 7.46
C ASN A 112 13.63 8.99 7.52
N SER A 113 13.72 8.14 8.55
CA SER A 113 14.77 7.11 8.65
C SER A 113 14.27 5.71 8.26
N LEU A 114 13.01 5.35 8.61
CA LEU A 114 12.40 4.07 8.26
C LEU A 114 11.98 4.01 6.78
N ALA A 115 11.68 5.14 6.12
CA ALA A 115 11.32 5.12 4.69
C ALA A 115 12.42 4.56 3.79
N ARG A 116 13.71 4.68 4.17
CA ARG A 116 14.81 4.10 3.37
C ARG A 116 14.80 2.59 3.40
N SER A 117 14.70 1.98 4.60
CA SER A 117 14.62 0.52 4.72
C SER A 117 13.35 -0.02 4.07
N GLN A 118 12.20 0.65 4.28
CA GLN A 118 10.94 0.27 3.65
C GLN A 118 11.01 0.34 2.11
N ALA A 119 11.62 1.39 1.55
CA ALA A 119 11.78 1.53 0.11
C ALA A 119 12.73 0.47 -0.48
N ILE A 120 13.86 0.18 0.18
CA ILE A 120 14.80 -0.88 -0.25
C ILE A 120 14.09 -2.23 -0.26
N ASP A 121 13.38 -2.55 0.82
CA ASP A 121 12.69 -3.82 0.95
C ASP A 121 11.58 -3.95 -0.10
N MET A 122 10.80 -2.89 -0.30
CA MET A 122 9.78 -2.81 -1.34
C MET A 122 10.37 -3.02 -2.75
N ILE A 123 11.48 -2.37 -3.09
CA ILE A 123 12.19 -2.54 -4.38
C ILE A 123 12.70 -3.96 -4.54
N ASN A 124 13.38 -4.47 -3.53
CA ASN A 124 14.01 -5.77 -3.59
C ASN A 124 12.97 -6.88 -3.69
N TRP A 125 11.90 -6.81 -2.90
CA TRP A 125 10.80 -7.76 -2.93
C TRP A 125 9.98 -7.67 -4.23
N TRP A 126 9.51 -6.48 -4.61
CA TRP A 126 8.69 -6.31 -5.80
C TRP A 126 9.44 -6.72 -7.06
N SER A 127 10.71 -6.31 -7.20
CA SER A 127 11.55 -6.70 -8.33
C SER A 127 11.75 -8.22 -8.37
N ARG A 128 11.92 -8.89 -7.22
CA ARG A 128 12.10 -10.34 -7.15
C ARG A 128 10.86 -11.10 -7.62
N ILE A 129 9.67 -10.71 -7.18
CA ILE A 129 8.43 -11.43 -7.52
C ILE A 129 7.90 -11.13 -8.93
N THR A 130 8.25 -9.98 -9.52
CA THR A 130 7.83 -9.57 -10.88
C THR A 130 8.84 -9.90 -11.97
N THR A 131 10.12 -10.04 -11.64
CA THR A 131 11.13 -10.48 -12.61
C THR A 131 10.89 -11.95 -12.98
N GLU A 132 10.95 -12.25 -14.28
CA GLU A 132 10.81 -13.61 -14.80
C GLU A 132 11.70 -14.63 -14.05
N ARG A 133 11.18 -15.85 -13.89
CA ARG A 133 11.86 -16.89 -13.13
C ARG A 133 13.25 -17.19 -13.72
N GLY A 134 14.28 -17.10 -12.89
CA GLY A 134 15.66 -17.39 -13.29
C GLY A 134 16.37 -16.25 -14.04
N LYS A 135 15.73 -15.08 -14.17
CA LYS A 135 16.36 -13.86 -14.69
C LYS A 135 16.90 -13.01 -13.53
N PRO A 136 17.92 -12.17 -13.75
CA PRO A 136 18.46 -11.29 -12.70
C PRO A 136 17.43 -10.22 -12.33
N ALA A 137 16.92 -10.27 -11.10
CA ALA A 137 16.06 -9.27 -10.51
C ALA A 137 16.90 -8.12 -9.94
N LEU A 138 16.50 -6.89 -10.25
CA LEU A 138 17.12 -5.68 -9.72
C LEU A 138 17.08 -5.68 -8.20
N GLN A 139 18.19 -5.31 -7.57
CA GLN A 139 18.28 -5.11 -6.13
C GLN A 139 18.97 -3.77 -5.84
N VAL A 140 18.60 -3.15 -4.74
CA VAL A 140 19.19 -1.92 -4.22
C VAL A 140 19.63 -2.11 -2.78
N GLU A 141 20.57 -1.28 -2.37
CA GLU A 141 21.02 -1.17 -0.99
C GLU A 141 21.40 0.28 -0.69
N TYR A 142 21.56 0.61 0.60
CA TYR A 142 21.97 1.94 1.05
C TYR A 142 23.30 1.85 1.77
N LYS A 143 24.35 2.42 1.16
CA LYS A 143 25.73 2.26 1.62
C LYS A 143 26.39 3.59 1.95
N ASN A 144 27.43 3.52 2.78
CA ASN A 144 28.33 4.65 2.99
C ASN A 144 29.08 4.95 1.70
N ARG A 145 29.09 6.22 1.31
CA ARG A 145 29.85 6.76 0.19
C ARG A 145 31.13 7.38 0.72
N TYR A 146 32.23 7.00 0.08
CA TYR A 146 33.56 7.55 0.36
C TYR A 146 34.13 8.17 -0.89
N VAL A 147 34.92 9.23 -0.72
CA VAL A 147 35.73 9.82 -1.79
C VAL A 147 37.16 9.89 -1.31
N TYR A 148 38.08 9.49 -2.17
CA TYR A 148 39.50 9.59 -1.89
C TYR A 148 39.92 11.06 -1.84
N ASP A 149 40.48 11.48 -0.71
CA ASP A 149 41.04 12.82 -0.56
C ASP A 149 42.56 12.74 -0.67
N GLU A 150 43.10 13.35 -1.73
CA GLU A 150 44.54 13.36 -2.02
C GLU A 150 45.36 14.05 -0.94
N HIS A 151 44.80 15.02 -0.21
CA HIS A 151 45.49 15.72 0.89
C HIS A 151 45.49 14.90 2.17
N ALA A 152 44.39 14.18 2.43
CA ALA A 152 44.29 13.31 3.60
C ALA A 152 44.98 11.95 3.40
N GLY A 153 45.20 11.54 2.15
CA GLY A 153 45.83 10.26 1.78
C GLY A 153 44.98 9.02 2.06
N HIS A 154 43.68 9.22 2.35
CA HIS A 154 42.73 8.15 2.63
C HIS A 154 41.31 8.55 2.22
N ASP A 155 40.42 7.56 2.19
CA ASP A 155 39.00 7.72 1.88
C ASP A 155 38.27 8.46 3.00
N ILE A 156 37.56 9.53 2.64
CA ILE A 156 36.73 10.32 3.56
C ILE A 156 35.26 9.97 3.33
N PHE A 157 34.54 9.74 4.42
CA PHE A 157 33.09 9.54 4.39
C PHE A 157 32.39 10.86 4.01
N ILE A 158 31.63 10.84 2.91
CA ILE A 158 30.93 12.04 2.41
C ILE A 158 29.41 11.91 2.47
N GLY A 159 28.89 10.79 2.95
CA GLY A 159 27.45 10.57 3.12
C GLY A 159 27.03 9.14 2.84
N ARG A 160 25.72 8.94 2.68
CA ARG A 160 25.14 7.65 2.27
C ARG A 160 24.31 7.83 1.02
N GLU A 161 24.25 6.80 0.19
CA GLU A 161 23.49 6.83 -1.05
C GLU A 161 22.89 5.45 -1.36
N PHE A 162 21.83 5.46 -2.17
CA PHE A 162 21.35 4.23 -2.78
C PHE A 162 22.29 3.80 -3.89
N VAL A 163 22.59 2.50 -3.94
CA VAL A 163 23.37 1.89 -5.01
C VAL A 163 22.69 0.61 -5.48
N LEU A 164 23.00 0.17 -6.70
CA LEU A 164 22.58 -1.15 -7.17
C LEU A 164 23.36 -2.21 -6.39
N ALA A 165 22.62 -3.17 -5.84
CA ALA A 165 23.18 -4.35 -5.19
C ALA A 165 23.29 -5.51 -6.22
N PRO A 166 24.08 -6.57 -5.91
CA PRO A 166 24.10 -7.77 -6.74
C PRO A 166 22.67 -8.30 -6.98
N ALA A 167 22.36 -8.59 -8.24
CA ALA A 167 21.06 -9.12 -8.62
C ALA A 167 20.81 -10.50 -8.00
N VAL A 168 19.55 -10.79 -7.71
CA VAL A 168 19.09 -12.12 -7.26
C VAL A 168 18.27 -12.79 -8.36
N GLN A 169 17.93 -14.07 -8.19
CA GLN A 169 17.06 -14.76 -9.14
C GLN A 169 15.62 -14.27 -9.00
N GLY A 170 15.01 -13.85 -10.10
CA GLY A 170 13.58 -13.59 -10.18
C GLY A 170 12.77 -14.85 -9.90
N GLU A 171 11.61 -14.68 -9.26
CA GLU A 171 10.71 -15.78 -8.92
C GLU A 171 9.63 -16.00 -9.99
N GLY A 172 9.30 -14.95 -10.75
CA GLY A 172 8.29 -14.96 -11.82
C GLY A 172 6.87 -15.24 -11.33
N LEU A 173 6.52 -14.77 -10.13
CA LEU A 173 5.19 -15.01 -9.54
C LEU A 173 4.10 -14.13 -10.15
N ILE A 174 4.48 -12.94 -10.62
CA ILE A 174 3.61 -12.02 -11.35
C ILE A 174 4.21 -11.84 -12.74
N SER A 175 3.49 -12.29 -13.77
CA SER A 175 3.99 -12.22 -15.15
C SER A 175 3.84 -10.82 -15.74
N ALA A 176 4.57 -10.54 -16.82
CA ALA A 176 4.37 -9.31 -17.60
C ALA A 176 2.93 -9.19 -18.14
N GLU A 177 2.28 -10.31 -18.44
CA GLU A 177 0.87 -10.35 -18.84
C GLU A 177 -0.06 -9.97 -17.69
N ASP A 178 0.24 -10.39 -16.46
CA ASP A 178 -0.50 -9.96 -15.27
C ASP A 178 -0.35 -8.46 -15.03
N LEU A 179 0.87 -7.91 -15.15
CA LEU A 179 1.11 -6.46 -15.03
C LEU A 179 0.41 -5.68 -16.14
N ALA A 180 0.41 -6.18 -17.38
CA ALA A 180 -0.25 -5.52 -18.51
C ALA A 180 -1.78 -5.45 -18.37
N ARG A 181 -2.40 -6.31 -17.56
CA ARG A 181 -3.83 -6.22 -17.19
C ARG A 181 -4.13 -5.09 -16.21
N GLY A 182 -3.08 -4.53 -15.61
CA GLY A 182 -3.17 -3.44 -14.67
C GLY A 182 -3.22 -3.89 -13.21
N VAL A 183 -2.62 -3.06 -12.35
CA VAL A 183 -2.50 -3.33 -10.91
C VAL A 183 -3.26 -2.28 -10.11
N GLN A 184 -4.12 -2.74 -9.20
CA GLN A 184 -4.75 -1.91 -8.19
C GLN A 184 -3.84 -1.85 -6.97
N VAL A 185 -3.51 -0.66 -6.47
CA VAL A 185 -2.66 -0.50 -5.29
C VAL A 185 -3.49 0.11 -4.17
N ASN A 186 -3.40 -0.44 -2.97
CA ASN A 186 -4.16 0.07 -1.82
C ASN A 186 -3.40 -0.04 -0.51
N GLY A 187 -3.87 0.68 0.49
CA GLY A 187 -3.32 0.64 1.84
C GLY A 187 -4.03 1.57 2.79
N HIS A 188 -4.03 1.20 4.07
CA HIS A 188 -4.62 1.99 5.16
C HIS A 188 -3.52 2.63 6.02
N SER A 189 -3.74 3.81 6.58
CA SER A 189 -2.78 4.45 7.51
C SER A 189 -1.39 4.64 6.88
N LEU A 190 -0.33 4.15 7.52
CA LEU A 190 1.03 4.05 6.98
C LEU A 190 1.09 3.16 5.72
N GLY A 191 0.25 2.13 5.61
CA GLY A 191 0.09 1.36 4.38
C GLY A 191 -0.35 2.21 3.18
N GLY A 192 -1.19 3.25 3.39
CA GLY A 192 -1.56 4.19 2.33
C GLY A 192 -0.39 5.08 1.89
N HIS A 193 0.46 5.50 2.83
CA HIS A 193 1.71 6.19 2.53
C HIS A 193 2.65 5.29 1.70
N LEU A 194 2.80 4.02 2.11
CA LEU A 194 3.59 3.03 1.39
C LEU A 194 3.02 2.69 0.00
N ALA A 195 1.70 2.67 -0.17
CA ALA A 195 1.04 2.54 -1.47
C ALA A 195 1.35 3.72 -2.41
N SER A 196 1.38 4.93 -1.87
CA SER A 196 1.75 6.14 -2.62
C SER A 196 3.25 6.13 -2.99
N ALA A 197 4.11 5.68 -2.08
CA ALA A 197 5.54 5.48 -2.29
C ALA A 197 5.80 4.42 -3.38
N PHE A 198 5.06 3.30 -3.33
CA PHE A 198 5.11 2.26 -4.35
C PHE A 198 4.83 2.83 -5.74
N ALA A 199 3.77 3.64 -5.88
CA ALA A 199 3.47 4.27 -7.16
C ALA A 199 4.56 5.24 -7.63
N ARG A 200 5.16 6.00 -6.71
CA ARG A 200 6.29 6.89 -7.02
C ARG A 200 7.51 6.10 -7.55
N ILE A 201 7.75 4.89 -7.03
CA ILE A 201 8.89 4.04 -7.40
C ILE A 201 8.63 3.18 -8.65
N PHE A 202 7.44 2.60 -8.82
CA PHE A 202 7.16 1.61 -9.88
C PHE A 202 6.08 2.03 -10.88
N GLY A 203 5.55 3.26 -10.80
CA GLY A 203 4.34 3.62 -11.54
C GLY A 203 4.42 3.47 -13.05
N ARG A 204 5.61 3.58 -13.68
CA ARG A 204 5.77 3.28 -15.12
C ARG A 204 5.90 1.78 -15.41
N GLN A 205 6.52 1.02 -14.51
CA GLN A 205 6.79 -0.41 -14.69
C GLN A 205 5.54 -1.27 -14.46
N THR A 206 4.75 -0.92 -13.44
CA THR A 206 3.69 -1.78 -12.90
C THR A 206 2.33 -1.62 -13.60
N HIS A 207 2.17 -0.63 -14.50
CA HIS A 207 0.88 -0.28 -15.10
C HIS A 207 -0.24 -0.15 -14.04
N ILE A 208 -0.08 0.80 -13.12
CA ILE A 208 -1.03 1.01 -12.03
C ILE A 208 -2.35 1.53 -12.59
N GLU A 209 -3.45 0.80 -12.39
CA GLU A 209 -4.80 1.24 -12.81
C GLU A 209 -5.29 2.40 -11.92
N HIS A 210 -5.15 2.23 -10.60
CA HIS A 210 -5.58 3.22 -9.61
C HIS A 210 -4.95 2.90 -8.24
N ILE A 211 -4.85 3.93 -7.40
CA ILE A 211 -4.33 3.85 -6.03
C ILE A 211 -5.43 4.28 -5.06
N SER A 212 -5.87 3.36 -4.22
CA SER A 212 -6.95 3.59 -3.26
C SER A 212 -6.39 3.54 -1.84
N THR A 213 -6.20 4.71 -1.23
CA THR A 213 -5.66 4.81 0.13
C THR A 213 -6.76 5.16 1.12
N PHE A 214 -6.63 4.67 2.36
CA PHE A 214 -7.67 4.79 3.38
C PHE A 214 -7.10 5.36 4.67
N ASN A 215 -7.60 6.51 5.11
CA ASN A 215 -7.02 7.26 6.22
C ASN A 215 -5.49 7.38 6.11
N SER A 216 -4.99 7.62 4.90
CA SER A 216 -3.56 7.57 4.60
C SER A 216 -2.80 8.70 5.28
N ALA A 217 -1.61 8.39 5.79
CA ALA A 217 -0.63 9.43 6.03
C ALA A 217 -0.20 10.07 4.69
N GLY A 218 0.09 11.37 4.72
CA GLY A 218 0.70 12.08 3.59
C GLY A 218 2.23 11.99 3.65
N PHE A 219 2.91 12.92 2.99
CA PHE A 219 4.37 13.06 3.03
C PHE A 219 4.75 14.40 3.63
N ALA A 220 5.87 14.47 4.34
CA ALA A 220 6.46 15.76 4.70
C ALA A 220 6.76 16.58 3.43
N PRO A 221 6.82 17.93 3.50
CA PRO A 221 7.09 18.78 2.33
C PRO A 221 8.30 18.36 1.47
N ASP A 222 9.38 17.89 2.11
CA ASP A 222 10.61 17.44 1.44
C ASP A 222 10.68 15.91 1.21
N GLY A 223 9.56 15.21 1.42
CA GLY A 223 9.47 13.75 1.35
C GLY A 223 9.77 13.16 -0.04
N ASP A 224 9.83 13.98 -1.10
CA ASP A 224 10.16 13.53 -2.46
C ASP A 224 11.66 13.26 -2.67
N ALA A 225 12.54 13.81 -1.83
CA ALA A 225 13.99 13.77 -2.04
C ALA A 225 14.55 12.34 -2.15
N ILE A 226 14.02 11.41 -1.35
CA ILE A 226 14.40 10.00 -1.39
C ILE A 226 14.05 9.34 -2.74
N PHE A 227 12.88 9.69 -3.29
CA PHE A 227 12.38 9.14 -4.54
C PHE A 227 13.12 9.71 -5.75
N GLN A 228 13.60 10.96 -5.66
CA GLN A 228 14.48 11.53 -6.68
C GLN A 228 15.82 10.80 -6.74
N GLN A 229 16.42 10.44 -5.60
CA GLN A 229 17.64 9.63 -5.57
C GLN A 229 17.41 8.25 -6.20
N LEU A 230 16.32 7.57 -5.81
CA LEU A 230 15.95 6.27 -6.38
C LEU A 230 15.67 6.37 -7.88
N GLN A 231 15.01 7.42 -8.35
CA GLN A 231 14.73 7.63 -9.77
C GLN A 231 16.02 7.86 -10.60
N GLY A 232 17.04 8.49 -10.02
CA GLY A 232 18.35 8.62 -10.66
C GLY A 232 19.14 7.31 -10.73
N LEU A 233 18.83 6.36 -9.84
CA LEU A 233 19.50 5.06 -9.76
C LEU A 233 18.79 3.98 -10.60
N LEU A 234 17.46 3.94 -10.56
CA LEU A 234 16.64 2.91 -11.18
C LEU A 234 16.49 3.13 -12.70
N PRO A 235 16.26 2.07 -13.48
CA PRO A 235 15.97 2.20 -14.91
C PRO A 235 14.77 3.13 -15.20
N GLN A 236 14.76 3.79 -16.35
CA GLN A 236 13.78 4.85 -16.67
C GLN A 236 12.33 4.35 -16.76
N GLU A 237 12.16 3.04 -16.99
CA GLU A 237 10.89 2.32 -16.98
C GLU A 237 10.29 2.16 -15.57
N TYR A 238 10.97 2.58 -14.50
CA TYR A 238 10.46 2.52 -13.12
C TYR A 238 9.69 3.79 -12.70
N GLY A 239 10.31 4.68 -11.93
CA GLY A 239 9.62 5.70 -11.14
C GLY A 239 8.86 6.75 -11.95
N LEU A 240 7.76 7.25 -11.37
CA LEU A 240 7.06 8.43 -11.86
C LEU A 240 7.91 9.69 -11.61
N PRO A 241 7.77 10.78 -12.39
CA PRO A 241 8.51 12.03 -12.15
C PRO A 241 8.05 12.79 -10.89
N SER A 242 6.86 12.48 -10.39
CA SER A 242 6.26 13.07 -9.19
C SER A 242 5.35 12.05 -8.51
N PHE A 243 4.84 12.38 -7.33
CA PHE A 243 3.76 11.60 -6.72
C PHE A 243 2.52 11.53 -7.63
N PRO A 244 1.69 10.47 -7.50
CA PRO A 244 0.42 10.33 -8.20
C PRO A 244 -0.49 11.55 -8.04
N ASP A 245 -1.19 11.90 -9.13
CA ASP A 245 -2.15 12.99 -9.14
C ASP A 245 -3.56 12.54 -8.69
N ALA A 246 -4.50 13.48 -8.76
CA ALA A 246 -5.90 13.26 -8.39
C ALA A 246 -6.68 12.33 -9.34
N GLN A 247 -6.13 11.98 -10.50
CA GLN A 247 -6.73 11.00 -11.41
C GLN A 247 -6.28 9.58 -11.07
N LEU A 248 -5.00 9.41 -10.71
CA LEU A 248 -4.43 8.09 -10.41
C LEU A 248 -4.66 7.64 -8.96
N GLN A 249 -4.76 8.57 -8.02
CA GLN A 249 -4.92 8.24 -6.60
C GLN A 249 -6.14 8.90 -5.96
N SER A 250 -6.89 8.10 -5.18
CA SER A 250 -7.93 8.57 -4.26
C SER A 250 -7.55 8.23 -2.82
N ASN A 251 -7.62 9.22 -1.93
CA ASN A 251 -7.43 9.07 -0.49
C ASN A 251 -8.78 9.24 0.22
N TYR A 252 -9.40 8.11 0.56
CA TYR A 252 -10.65 8.05 1.31
C TYR A 252 -10.38 8.29 2.80
N PHE A 253 -11.15 9.16 3.42
CA PHE A 253 -10.97 9.48 4.84
C PHE A 253 -12.30 9.72 5.53
N ALA A 254 -12.31 9.56 6.85
CA ALA A 254 -13.49 9.84 7.66
C ALA A 254 -13.78 11.35 7.67
N GLY A 255 -14.96 11.74 7.15
CA GLY A 255 -15.32 13.13 6.93
C GLY A 255 -15.66 13.94 8.18
N ASN A 256 -16.17 13.25 9.21
CA ASN A 256 -16.74 13.89 10.39
C ASN A 256 -15.70 13.96 11.51
N GLY A 257 -15.21 15.15 11.87
CA GLY A 257 -14.29 15.36 12.99
C GLY A 257 -12.81 15.50 12.62
N ILE A 258 -11.95 15.58 13.64
CA ILE A 258 -10.50 15.72 13.44
C ILE A 258 -9.93 14.38 13.02
N ASN A 259 -9.23 14.35 11.89
CA ASN A 259 -8.41 13.22 11.48
C ASN A 259 -6.97 13.43 11.93
N VAL A 260 -6.45 12.48 12.70
CA VAL A 260 -5.09 12.54 13.24
C VAL A 260 -4.06 12.36 12.11
N THR A 261 -4.29 11.41 11.22
CA THR A 261 -3.34 10.96 10.17
C THR A 261 -3.56 11.65 8.82
N THR A 262 -4.82 11.92 8.44
CA THR A 262 -5.18 12.65 7.20
C THR A 262 -5.35 14.14 7.44
N ASN A 263 -4.39 14.75 8.13
CA ASN A 263 -4.36 16.20 8.30
C ASN A 263 -3.45 16.86 7.26
N SER A 264 -3.79 18.08 6.87
CA SER A 264 -2.99 18.91 5.95
C SER A 264 -2.17 19.98 6.67
N PHE A 265 -2.06 19.90 8.00
CA PHE A 265 -1.29 20.84 8.81
C PHE A 265 0.20 20.51 8.79
N TYR A 266 0.54 19.21 8.74
CA TYR A 266 1.92 18.71 8.76
C TYR A 266 2.32 17.94 7.49
N PHE A 267 1.35 17.35 6.79
CA PHE A 267 1.62 16.50 5.62
C PHE A 267 0.98 17.02 4.33
N ASN A 268 1.73 16.88 3.24
CA ASN A 268 1.21 16.93 1.88
C ASN A 268 0.45 15.65 1.57
N GLN A 269 -0.86 15.78 1.38
CA GLN A 269 -1.73 14.68 1.00
C GLN A 269 -1.59 14.40 -0.49
N VAL A 270 -1.54 13.12 -0.87
CA VAL A 270 -1.35 12.67 -2.26
C VAL A 270 -2.70 12.28 -2.86
N GLY A 271 -2.91 12.62 -4.13
CA GLY A 271 -4.13 12.31 -4.87
C GLY A 271 -5.37 13.11 -4.46
N ARG A 272 -6.53 12.64 -4.91
CA ARG A 272 -7.84 13.24 -4.61
C ARG A 272 -8.29 12.83 -3.21
N ARG A 273 -8.57 13.79 -2.35
CA ARG A 273 -9.16 13.53 -1.03
C ARG A 273 -10.67 13.32 -1.15
N ILE A 274 -11.18 12.25 -0.57
CA ILE A 274 -12.60 11.89 -0.64
C ILE A 274 -13.12 11.61 0.75
N SER A 275 -14.03 12.46 1.18
CA SER A 275 -14.70 12.35 2.47
C SER A 275 -15.75 11.25 2.42
N LEU A 276 -15.71 10.34 3.38
CA LEU A 276 -16.78 9.38 3.65
C LEU A 276 -17.45 9.77 4.96
N PHE A 277 -18.77 10.00 4.92
CA PHE A 277 -19.54 10.27 6.13
C PHE A 277 -19.39 9.10 7.12
N GLN A 278 -19.36 9.42 8.42
CA GLN A 278 -19.27 8.43 9.49
C GLN A 278 -20.18 8.80 10.65
N GLU A 279 -20.92 7.82 11.16
CA GLU A 279 -21.69 7.96 12.39
C GLU A 279 -20.75 8.21 13.60
N GLU A 280 -21.26 8.81 14.67
CA GLU A 280 -20.58 9.28 15.90
C GLU A 280 -19.10 8.86 16.15
N GLY A 281 -18.27 9.85 16.51
CA GLY A 281 -16.85 9.66 16.86
C GLY A 281 -15.96 10.74 16.23
N THR A 282 -14.83 11.07 16.87
CA THR A 282 -13.79 11.93 16.29
C THR A 282 -12.40 11.47 16.73
N GLY A 283 -11.34 11.90 16.03
CA GLY A 283 -9.96 11.57 16.42
C GLY A 283 -9.56 10.13 16.07
N LEU A 284 -9.02 9.40 17.03
CA LEU A 284 -8.51 8.02 16.81
C LEU A 284 -9.60 7.05 16.33
N THR A 285 -10.86 7.26 16.73
CA THR A 285 -11.96 6.38 16.31
C THR A 285 -12.21 6.46 14.81
N ASN A 286 -11.96 7.60 14.20
CA ASN A 286 -12.13 7.82 12.76
C ASN A 286 -11.05 7.15 11.92
N HIS A 287 -9.95 6.77 12.56
CA HIS A 287 -8.86 6.09 11.88
C HIS A 287 -9.19 4.63 11.58
N TYR A 288 -10.12 4.00 12.32
CA TYR A 288 -10.46 2.60 12.13
C TYR A 288 -11.06 2.31 10.76
N MET A 289 -10.56 1.23 10.13
CA MET A 289 -10.90 0.87 8.76
C MET A 289 -12.37 0.44 8.60
N TYR A 290 -12.95 -0.23 9.60
CA TYR A 290 -14.33 -0.73 9.54
C TYR A 290 -15.34 0.37 9.20
N ARG A 291 -15.09 1.60 9.69
CA ARG A 291 -15.95 2.76 9.42
C ARG A 291 -15.99 3.10 7.93
N LEU A 292 -14.83 3.13 7.28
CA LEU A 292 -14.75 3.39 5.85
C LEU A 292 -15.35 2.23 5.04
N THR A 293 -15.08 0.97 5.45
CA THR A 293 -15.63 -0.20 4.75
C THR A 293 -17.14 -0.31 4.88
N ASP A 294 -17.73 0.05 6.03
CA ASP A 294 -19.18 -0.01 6.26
C ASP A 294 -19.91 0.99 5.37
N MET A 295 -19.42 2.22 5.31
CA MET A 295 -19.96 3.26 4.42
C MET A 295 -19.85 2.85 2.95
N LEU A 296 -18.70 2.31 2.52
CA LEU A 296 -18.52 1.82 1.16
C LEU A 296 -19.34 0.57 0.85
N ALA A 297 -19.57 -0.31 1.83
CA ALA A 297 -20.45 -1.47 1.69
C ALA A 297 -21.90 -1.04 1.44
N LEU A 298 -22.38 -0.05 2.19
CA LEU A 298 -23.70 0.55 1.96
C LEU A 298 -23.80 1.16 0.56
N GLY A 299 -22.80 1.93 0.15
CA GLY A 299 -22.74 2.51 -1.20
C GLY A 299 -22.78 1.44 -2.30
N ASN A 300 -21.96 0.39 -2.17
CA ASN A 300 -21.93 -0.73 -3.11
C ASN A 300 -23.26 -1.52 -3.14
N ALA A 301 -24.02 -1.54 -2.04
CA ALA A 301 -25.36 -2.11 -2.02
C ALA A 301 -26.37 -1.21 -2.73
N LEU A 302 -26.35 0.10 -2.45
CA LEU A 302 -27.26 1.09 -3.03
C LEU A 302 -27.03 1.30 -4.54
N GLU A 303 -25.79 1.18 -5.02
CA GLU A 303 -25.47 1.24 -6.44
C GLU A 303 -26.20 0.16 -7.27
N LYS A 304 -26.61 -0.96 -6.65
CA LYS A 304 -27.44 -1.97 -7.34
C LYS A 304 -28.83 -1.45 -7.70
N LEU A 305 -29.32 -0.43 -6.99
CA LEU A 305 -30.61 0.22 -7.23
C LEU A 305 -30.43 1.53 -8.01
N ALA A 306 -29.32 2.24 -7.79
CA ALA A 306 -28.98 3.50 -8.44
C ALA A 306 -27.55 3.43 -9.00
N PRO A 307 -27.35 2.93 -10.24
CA PRO A 307 -26.01 2.70 -10.80
C PRO A 307 -25.14 3.96 -10.94
N ASP A 308 -25.75 5.14 -10.97
CA ASP A 308 -25.07 6.44 -11.06
C ASP A 308 -24.87 7.12 -9.68
N LEU A 309 -25.03 6.37 -8.58
CA LEU A 309 -24.84 6.89 -7.22
C LEU A 309 -23.40 7.37 -7.03
N SER A 310 -23.23 8.64 -6.64
CA SER A 310 -21.93 9.22 -6.30
C SER A 310 -21.64 9.10 -4.81
N ILE A 311 -20.37 9.21 -4.41
CA ILE A 311 -19.98 9.27 -2.99
C ILE A 311 -20.61 10.48 -2.29
N GLU A 312 -20.72 11.61 -2.99
CA GLU A 312 -21.36 12.81 -2.45
C GLU A 312 -22.85 12.58 -2.18
N ALA A 313 -23.56 11.93 -3.11
CA ALA A 313 -24.96 11.56 -2.91
C ALA A 313 -25.11 10.52 -1.79
N LEU A 314 -24.21 9.54 -1.72
CA LEU A 314 -24.18 8.55 -0.63
C LEU A 314 -24.01 9.24 0.74
N ASN A 315 -23.08 10.19 0.86
CA ASN A 315 -22.87 10.95 2.09
C ASN A 315 -24.13 11.72 2.52
N GLN A 316 -24.92 12.26 1.58
CA GLN A 316 -26.17 12.96 1.88
C GLN A 316 -27.30 12.02 2.35
N ILE A 317 -27.29 10.75 1.92
CA ILE A 317 -28.32 9.78 2.31
C ILE A 317 -28.18 9.39 3.79
N VAL A 318 -26.95 9.36 4.31
CA VAL A 318 -26.63 8.88 5.66
C VAL A 318 -26.39 10.00 6.68
N SER A 319 -26.38 11.27 6.23
CA SER A 319 -26.15 12.44 7.07
C SER A 319 -27.34 12.87 7.90
#